data_AF-A0A5E4LTM6-F1
#
_entry.id   AF-A0A5E4LTM6-F1
#
_cell.length_a   1.000
_cell.length_b   1.000
_cell.length_c   1.000
_cell.angle_alpha   90.00
_cell.angle_beta   90.00
_cell.angle_gamma   90.00
#
_symmetry.space_group_name_H-M   'P 1'
#
loop_
_entity.id
_entity.type
_entity.pdbx_description
1 polymer ?
#
loop_
_entity_poly.entity_id
_entity_poly.type
_entity_poly.pdbx_seq_one_letter_code
_entity_poly.pdbx_strand_id
1 'polypeptide(L)'
;MASEAHQKLLNSLAKSMEDLGITITHLDIDGTPEYFDEKYRKLSSPKEREGYKPDLEGMRGALRHLGEAKIKIKDDENIASQLRAFTSLEMNGKEIPLHIAVPKSLKKDLEKMLYKLDLYKKYKNDTIKIWAE
;
A
#
# COMPACT_ATOMS: atom_id res chain seq x y z
N MET A 1 -14.67 13.84 -1.23
CA MET A 1 -14.31 14.02 0.19
C MET A 1 -14.12 12.66 0.84
N ALA A 2 -12.88 12.33 1.21
CA ALA A 2 -12.55 11.10 1.91
C ALA A 2 -13.17 11.05 3.32
N SER A 3 -13.68 9.88 3.73
CA SER A 3 -14.29 9.68 5.05
C SER A 3 -13.27 9.83 6.18
N GLU A 4 -13.69 10.26 7.38
CA GLU A 4 -12.82 10.35 8.57
C GLU A 4 -12.04 9.04 8.82
N ALA A 5 -12.72 7.90 8.70
CA ALA A 5 -12.11 6.58 8.87
C ALA A 5 -10.96 6.34 7.88
N HIS A 6 -11.14 6.75 6.62
CA HIS A 6 -10.10 6.64 5.60
C HIS A 6 -8.90 7.56 5.90
N GLN A 7 -9.16 8.81 6.30
CA GLN A 7 -8.08 9.75 6.67
C GLN A 7 -7.26 9.21 7.85
N LYS A 8 -7.91 8.71 8.90
CA LYS A 8 -7.23 8.12 10.07
C LYS A 8 -6.42 6.88 9.69
N LEU A 9 -6.95 6.03 8.81
CA LEU A 9 -6.24 4.84 8.33
C LEU A 9 -4.96 5.22 7.58
N LEU A 10 -5.08 6.12 6.60
CA LEU A 10 -3.92 6.60 5.84
C LEU A 10 -2.88 7.30 6.73
N ASN A 11 -3.31 8.01 7.78
CA ASN A 11 -2.40 8.68 8.72
C ASN A 11 -1.62 7.66 9.55
N SER A 12 -2.30 6.66 10.11
CA SER A 12 -1.65 5.56 10.83
C SER A 12 -0.65 4.82 9.93
N LEU A 13 -1.03 4.59 8.68
CA LEU A 13 -0.21 3.91 7.71
C LEU A 13 1.05 4.70 7.33
N ALA A 14 0.92 6.01 7.10
CA ALA A 14 2.05 6.89 6.87
C ALA A 14 3.05 6.86 8.03
N LYS A 15 2.57 6.84 9.28
CA LYS A 15 3.42 6.70 10.48
C LYS A 15 4.14 5.36 10.54
N SER A 16 3.40 4.26 10.38
CA SER A 16 4.01 2.93 10.40
C SER A 16 5.04 2.73 9.27
N MET A 17 4.85 3.37 8.12
CA MET A 17 5.82 3.37 7.03
C MET A 17 7.11 4.13 7.40
N GLU A 18 7.00 5.28 8.05
CA GLU A 18 8.16 6.01 8.55
C GLU A 18 8.92 5.24 9.64
N ASP A 19 8.22 4.52 10.51
CA ASP A 19 8.85 3.62 11.49
C ASP A 19 9.67 2.50 10.82
N LEU A 20 9.26 2.08 9.61
CA LEU A 20 10.01 1.17 8.75
C LEU A 20 11.11 1.86 7.92
N GLY A 21 11.41 3.13 8.17
CA GLY A 21 12.41 3.90 7.45
C GLY A 21 12.00 4.29 6.02
N ILE A 22 10.69 4.36 5.73
CA ILE A 22 10.17 4.87 4.47
C ILE A 22 9.79 6.34 4.66
N THR A 23 10.46 7.24 3.94
CA THR A 23 10.10 8.66 3.96
C THR A 23 8.88 8.88 3.08
N ILE A 24 7.77 9.36 3.64
CA ILE A 24 6.59 9.76 2.86
C ILE A 24 6.89 11.07 2.13
N THR A 25 6.70 11.07 0.82
CA THR A 25 7.06 12.18 -0.09
C THR A 25 5.86 12.82 -0.75
N HIS A 26 4.79 12.07 -0.95
CA HIS A 26 3.56 12.56 -1.55
C HIS A 26 2.33 11.94 -0.89
N LEU A 27 1.22 12.68 -0.91
CA LEU A 27 -0.08 12.28 -0.40
C LEU A 27 -1.15 12.77 -1.37
N ASP A 28 -2.06 11.88 -1.77
CA ASP A 28 -3.31 12.22 -2.42
C ASP A 28 -4.45 12.00 -1.43
N ILE A 29 -5.13 13.07 -1.07
CA ILE A 29 -6.31 13.00 -0.22
C ILE A 29 -7.35 13.97 -0.76
N ASP A 30 -8.51 13.42 -1.06
CA ASP A 30 -9.56 14.14 -1.75
C ASP A 30 -10.34 15.02 -0.75
N GLY A 31 -10.07 16.34 -0.77
CA GLY A 31 -10.65 17.35 0.14
C GLY A 31 -9.72 17.78 1.28
N THR A 32 -10.24 18.55 2.25
CA THR A 32 -9.46 19.00 3.41
C THR A 32 -9.27 17.86 4.42
N PRO A 33 -8.03 17.42 4.70
CA PRO A 33 -7.78 16.24 5.53
C PRO A 33 -7.73 16.58 7.03
N GLU A 34 -8.87 16.97 7.62
CA GLU A 34 -8.99 17.46 9.00
C GLU A 34 -8.46 16.48 10.07
N TYR A 35 -8.49 15.17 9.80
CA TYR A 35 -8.08 14.12 10.73
C TYR A 35 -6.69 13.52 10.44
N PHE A 36 -5.91 14.19 9.60
CA PHE A 36 -4.56 13.78 9.17
C PHE A 36 -3.47 14.62 9.83
N ASP A 37 -2.27 14.08 10.07
CA ASP A 37 -1.20 14.88 10.67
C ASP A 37 -0.75 16.03 9.74
N GLU A 38 -0.57 17.23 10.31
CA GLU A 38 -0.25 18.46 9.55
C GLU A 38 1.00 18.32 8.67
N LYS A 39 2.01 17.55 9.14
CA LYS A 39 3.25 17.35 8.39
C LYS A 39 3.04 16.75 7.00
N TYR A 40 2.06 15.84 6.87
CA TYR A 40 1.77 15.20 5.59
C TYR A 40 0.82 16.02 4.72
N ARG A 41 0.00 16.90 5.32
CA ARG A 41 -0.89 17.82 4.57
C ARG A 41 -0.12 18.78 3.67
N LYS A 42 1.16 19.01 3.97
CA LYS A 42 2.07 19.89 3.22
C LYS A 42 2.73 19.17 2.03
N LEU A 43 2.55 17.86 1.90
CA LEU A 43 3.14 17.09 0.82
C LEU A 43 2.42 17.34 -0.50
N SER A 44 3.18 17.32 -1.59
CA SER A 44 2.62 17.38 -2.93
C SER A 44 1.81 16.12 -3.25
N SER A 45 0.86 16.26 -4.16
CA SER A 45 0.16 15.14 -4.79
C SER A 45 1.13 14.26 -5.60
N PRO A 46 1.00 12.92 -5.54
CA PRO A 46 1.75 11.99 -6.39
C PRO A 46 1.48 12.28 -7.87
N LYS A 47 2.46 11.96 -8.73
CA LYS A 47 2.27 12.02 -10.18
C LYS A 47 1.35 10.89 -10.64
N GLU A 48 0.44 11.21 -11.56
CA GLU A 48 -0.37 10.22 -12.25
C GLU A 48 0.50 9.32 -13.15
N ARG A 49 0.23 8.01 -13.15
CA ARG A 49 0.94 6.99 -13.91
C ARG A 49 -0.08 6.05 -14.52
N GLU A 50 -0.03 5.92 -15.85
CA GLU A 50 -0.97 5.06 -16.60
C GLU A 50 -2.46 5.32 -16.30
N GLY A 51 -2.85 6.56 -15.96
CA GLY A 51 -4.22 6.92 -15.62
C GLY A 51 -4.58 6.79 -14.13
N TYR A 52 -3.60 6.50 -13.27
CA TYR A 52 -3.81 6.24 -11.84
C TYR A 52 -2.91 7.10 -10.96
N LYS A 53 -3.45 7.54 -9.83
CA LYS A 53 -2.73 8.31 -8.81
C LYS A 53 -2.86 7.58 -7.47
N PRO A 54 -1.77 7.13 -6.85
CA PRO A 54 -1.83 6.44 -5.55
C PRO A 54 -2.21 7.42 -4.43
N ASP A 55 -2.73 6.90 -3.32
CA ASP A 55 -3.07 7.70 -2.12
C ASP A 55 -1.80 8.19 -1.41
N LEU A 56 -0.72 7.41 -1.41
CA LEU A 56 0.54 7.71 -0.74
C LEU A 56 1.73 7.29 -1.60
N GLU A 57 2.78 8.12 -1.62
CA GLU A 57 4.07 7.78 -2.21
C GLU A 57 5.20 8.03 -1.21
N GLY A 58 6.03 7.02 -0.98
CA GLY A 58 7.20 7.09 -0.11
C GLY A 58 8.45 6.50 -0.72
N MET A 59 9.59 6.64 -0.05
CA MET A 59 10.88 6.18 -0.57
C MET A 59 11.71 5.49 0.52
N ARG A 60 12.28 4.31 0.18
CA ARG A 60 13.31 3.61 0.96
C ARG A 60 14.22 2.81 0.02
N GLY A 61 15.24 3.47 -0.53
CA GLY A 61 16.11 2.92 -1.58
C GLY A 61 15.41 2.73 -2.94
N ALA A 62 14.12 2.40 -2.94
CA ALA A 62 13.22 2.37 -4.07
C ALA A 62 11.93 3.12 -3.73
N LEU A 63 11.20 3.50 -4.77
CA LEU A 63 9.89 4.14 -4.66
C LEU A 63 8.84 3.16 -4.10
N ARG A 64 7.93 3.65 -3.26
CA ARG A 64 6.84 2.88 -2.65
C ARG A 64 5.53 3.58 -2.91
N HIS A 65 4.57 2.87 -3.48
CA HIS A 65 3.21 3.35 -3.69
C HIS A 65 2.26 2.67 -2.74
N LEU A 66 1.26 3.40 -2.28
CA LEU A 66 0.13 2.85 -1.56
C LEU A 66 -1.15 3.50 -2.06
N GLY A 67 -2.14 2.69 -2.42
CA GLY A 67 -3.42 3.08 -2.99
C GLY A 67 -3.83 2.12 -4.11
N GLU A 68 -4.76 2.55 -4.97
CA GLU A 68 -5.13 1.76 -6.16
C GLU A 68 -3.98 1.76 -7.17
N ALA A 69 -3.31 0.63 -7.31
CA ALA A 69 -2.30 0.42 -8.33
C ALA A 69 -2.82 -0.60 -9.36
N LYS A 70 -3.00 -0.20 -10.62
CA LYS A 70 -3.10 -1.17 -11.71
C LYS A 70 -1.72 -1.68 -12.04
N ILE A 71 -1.36 -2.77 -11.38
CA ILE A 71 -0.07 -3.41 -11.59
C ILE A 71 -0.23 -4.53 -12.63
N LYS A 72 0.57 -4.53 -13.69
CA LYS A 72 0.83 -5.76 -14.44
C LYS A 72 1.66 -6.66 -13.55
N ILE A 73 1.12 -7.80 -13.10
CA ILE A 73 1.88 -8.77 -12.30
C ILE A 73 3.00 -9.33 -13.17
N LYS A 74 4.17 -8.71 -13.07
CA LYS A 74 5.45 -9.14 -13.62
C LYS A 74 6.40 -9.34 -12.46
N ASP A 75 7.48 -10.11 -12.65
CA ASP A 75 8.58 -10.14 -11.69
C ASP A 75 9.24 -8.74 -11.69
N ASP A 76 8.74 -7.86 -10.83
CA ASP A 76 9.19 -6.47 -10.63
C ASP A 76 9.58 -6.31 -9.16
N GLU A 77 10.83 -5.88 -8.94
CA GLU A 77 11.41 -5.72 -7.60
C GLU A 77 10.66 -4.68 -6.74
N ASN A 78 10.02 -3.70 -7.37
CA ASN A 78 9.21 -2.72 -6.69
C ASN A 78 7.95 -3.38 -6.12
N ILE A 79 7.25 -4.20 -6.91
CA ILE A 79 6.07 -4.95 -6.45
C ILE A 79 6.46 -5.87 -5.30
N ALA A 80 7.55 -6.62 -5.48
CA ALA A 80 8.05 -7.56 -4.48
C ALA A 80 8.31 -6.87 -3.14
N SER A 81 8.96 -5.70 -3.17
CA SER A 81 9.29 -5.02 -1.92
C SER A 81 8.17 -4.12 -1.37
N GLN A 82 7.17 -3.74 -2.18
CA GLN A 82 5.90 -3.22 -1.67
C GLN A 82 5.13 -4.30 -0.90
N LEU A 83 4.97 -5.49 -1.48
CA LEU A 83 4.29 -6.60 -0.82
C LEU A 83 4.95 -6.95 0.51
N ARG A 84 6.28 -7.04 0.56
CA ARG A 84 7.01 -7.28 1.82
C ARG A 84 6.79 -6.15 2.83
N ALA A 85 6.90 -4.89 2.40
CA ALA A 85 6.71 -3.75 3.29
C ALA A 85 5.30 -3.77 3.92
N PHE A 86 4.25 -3.88 3.11
CA PHE A 86 2.88 -3.80 3.60
C PHE A 86 2.48 -5.00 4.45
N THR A 87 2.93 -6.20 4.09
CA THR A 87 2.64 -7.41 4.88
C THR A 87 3.39 -7.48 6.20
N SER A 88 4.37 -6.61 6.42
CA SER A 88 5.11 -6.48 7.68
C SER A 88 4.55 -5.40 8.62
N LEU A 89 3.52 -4.67 8.20
CA LEU A 89 2.97 -3.59 9.01
C LEU A 89 2.10 -4.12 10.14
N GLU A 90 2.30 -3.52 11.31
CA GLU A 90 1.51 -3.79 12.51
C GLU A 90 0.93 -2.49 13.05
N MET A 91 -0.31 -2.55 13.55
CA MET A 91 -0.96 -1.46 14.28
C MET A 91 -1.43 -1.99 15.63
N ASN A 92 -0.98 -1.34 16.72
CA ASN A 92 -1.29 -1.75 18.09
C ASN A 92 -0.92 -3.23 18.38
N GLY A 93 0.24 -3.68 17.86
CA GLY A 93 0.73 -5.05 18.04
C GLY A 93 -0.05 -6.12 17.28
N LYS A 94 -0.84 -5.73 16.27
CA LYS A 94 -1.56 -6.64 15.38
C LYS A 94 -1.17 -6.40 13.93
N GLU A 95 -0.90 -7.46 13.17
CA GLU A 95 -0.67 -7.36 11.72
C GLU A 95 -1.87 -6.69 11.05
N ILE A 96 -1.60 -5.72 10.17
CA ILE A 96 -2.63 -5.08 9.35
C ILE A 96 -2.91 -5.98 8.15
N PRO A 97 -4.17 -6.39 7.91
CA PRO A 97 -4.51 -7.17 6.73
C PRO A 97 -4.24 -6.40 5.44
N LEU A 98 -3.46 -6.98 4.53
CA LEU A 98 -3.25 -6.45 3.19
C LEU A 98 -4.35 -6.96 2.26
N HIS A 99 -5.16 -6.05 1.72
CA HIS A 99 -6.15 -6.37 0.70
C HIS A 99 -5.61 -6.02 -0.69
N ILE A 100 -5.66 -6.99 -1.61
CA ILE A 100 -5.19 -6.83 -2.99
C ILE A 100 -6.34 -7.18 -3.92
N ALA A 101 -6.82 -6.21 -4.69
CA ALA A 101 -7.78 -6.44 -5.75
C ALA A 101 -7.05 -6.65 -7.08
N VAL A 102 -7.36 -7.73 -7.78
CA VAL A 102 -6.78 -8.05 -9.10
C VAL A 102 -7.83 -8.63 -10.04
N PRO A 103 -7.67 -8.47 -11.36
CA PRO A 103 -8.45 -9.23 -12.33
C PRO A 103 -8.37 -10.74 -12.07
N LYS A 104 -9.46 -11.48 -12.27
CA LYS A 104 -9.49 -12.95 -12.12
C LYS A 104 -8.38 -13.67 -12.89
N SER A 105 -8.01 -13.15 -14.07
CA SER A 105 -6.93 -13.70 -14.90
C SER A 105 -5.56 -13.64 -14.22
N LEU A 106 -5.35 -12.69 -13.30
CA LEU A 106 -4.06 -12.44 -12.64
C LEU A 106 -3.95 -13.07 -11.25
N LYS A 107 -5.05 -13.61 -10.69
CA LYS A 107 -5.06 -14.21 -9.34
C LYS A 107 -3.99 -15.30 -9.17
N LYS A 108 -3.89 -16.24 -10.12
CA LYS A 108 -2.93 -17.34 -10.03
C LYS A 108 -1.48 -16.87 -10.09
N ASP A 109 -1.21 -15.82 -10.86
CA ASP A 109 0.14 -15.27 -10.99
C ASP A 109 0.54 -14.50 -9.73
N LEU A 110 -0.41 -13.79 -9.09
CA LEU A 110 -0.21 -13.20 -7.77
C LEU A 110 0.13 -14.26 -6.72
N GLU A 111 -0.63 -15.35 -6.66
CA GLU A 111 -0.40 -16.44 -5.69
C GLU A 111 0.99 -17.07 -5.86
N LYS A 112 1.45 -17.28 -7.10
CA LYS A 112 2.81 -17.76 -7.39
C LYS A 112 3.87 -16.76 -6.94
N MET A 113 3.65 -15.46 -7.16
CA MET A 113 4.57 -14.42 -6.69
C MET A 113 4.66 -14.40 -5.16
N LEU A 114 3.52 -14.50 -4.45
CA LEU A 114 3.51 -14.60 -2.99
C LEU A 114 4.27 -15.84 -2.49
N TYR A 115 4.19 -16.96 -3.21
CA TYR A 115 4.99 -18.15 -2.91
C TYR A 115 6.48 -17.90 -3.08
N LYS A 116 6.91 -17.29 -4.19
CA LYS A 116 8.32 -16.92 -4.42
C LYS A 116 8.87 -15.94 -3.36
N LEU A 117 8.01 -15.08 -2.82
CA LEU A 117 8.39 -14.06 -1.83
C LEU A 117 8.35 -14.54 -0.37
N ASP A 118 8.04 -15.81 -0.13
CA ASP A 118 7.78 -16.39 1.20
C ASP A 118 6.62 -15.71 1.96
N LEU A 119 5.67 -15.14 1.22
CA LEU A 119 4.46 -14.49 1.75
C LEU A 119 3.22 -15.38 1.67
N TYR A 120 3.33 -16.59 1.11
CA TYR A 120 2.19 -17.49 0.93
C TYR A 120 1.55 -17.94 2.25
N LYS A 121 2.33 -18.06 3.33
CA LYS A 121 1.78 -18.33 4.68
C LYS A 121 0.86 -17.21 5.16
N LYS A 122 1.23 -15.94 4.92
CA LYS A 122 0.39 -14.78 5.26
C LYS A 122 -0.90 -14.75 4.43
N TYR A 123 -0.86 -15.23 3.19
CA TYR A 123 -2.08 -15.47 2.40
C TYR A 123 -2.96 -16.57 2.99
N LYS A 124 -2.36 -17.70 3.44
CA LYS A 124 -3.11 -18.80 4.05
C LYS A 124 -3.75 -18.45 5.40
N ASN A 125 -3.17 -17.51 6.14
CA ASN A 125 -3.64 -17.07 7.45
C ASN A 125 -4.52 -15.82 7.40
N ASP A 126 -5.06 -15.45 6.23
CA ASP A 126 -5.91 -14.28 6.02
C ASP A 126 -5.28 -12.90 6.32
N THR A 127 -3.96 -12.83 6.57
CA THR A 127 -3.21 -11.57 6.63
C THR A 127 -3.12 -10.91 5.25
N ILE A 128 -3.04 -11.69 4.17
CA ILE A 128 -3.16 -11.19 2.79
C ILE A 128 -4.48 -11.69 2.23
N LYS A 129 -5.32 -10.78 1.73
CA LYS A 129 -6.62 -11.09 1.13
C LYS A 129 -6.62 -10.68 -0.33
N ILE A 130 -6.84 -11.65 -1.22
CA ILE A 130 -6.91 -11.40 -2.67
C ILE A 130 -8.37 -11.40 -3.11
N TRP A 131 -8.83 -10.26 -3.60
CA TRP A 131 -10.12 -10.10 -4.24
C TRP A 131 -9.94 -10.21 -5.75
N ALA A 132 -10.69 -11.12 -6.37
CA ALA A 132 -10.59 -11.38 -7.80
C ALA A 132 -11.87 -10.97 -8.51
N GLU A 133 -11.80 -9.90 -9.29
CA GLU A 133 -12.92 -9.33 -10.04
C GLU A 133 -12.89 -9.72 -11.52
#